data_AF-A0A8H2Y4P7-F1
#
_entry.id   AF-A0A8H2Y4P7-F1
#
_cell.length_a   1.000
_cell.length_b   1.000
_cell.length_c   1.000
_cell.angle_alpha   90.00
_cell.angle_beta   90.00
_cell.angle_gamma   90.00
#
_symmetry.space_group_name_H-M   'P 1'
#
loop_
_entity.id
_entity.type
_entity.pdbx_description
1 polymer ?
#
loop_
_entity_poly.entity_id
_entity_poly.type
_entity_poly.pdbx_seq_one_letter_code
_entity_poly.pdbx_strand_id
1 'polypeptide(L)'
;KKTGVLMVGSFGGDYVRFQNDSYSALSKLKAANIQQLIVDTTGNGGGFVCLGHFLINALAGTKFGYAGFESAVRAQPLARRIVASLITQEINGMFYSPSRWSSLNNTPLQDNYNYMEPPTNFTINDTNDATSQRIYDTCTPYNVDLPAEPFLPPSKIIIVGNGYCASTCAMFTGIAYEKLGIKIATFGGNPDAAMNFNGLAGNQVMEWADLDTEIKTAGLKDDPLAPPDLLVNANYRVNWRYAYSWQNKSEPLAFRVERAHYRIPYTADTYMSPQNLWTYV
;
A
#
# COMPACT_ATOMS: atom_id res chain seq x y z
N LYS A 1 -13.01 -23.44 18.25
CA LYS A 1 -11.75 -22.98 17.62
C LYS A 1 -11.35 -21.70 18.34
N LYS A 2 -10.06 -21.49 18.61
CA LYS A 2 -9.60 -20.27 19.29
C LYS A 2 -9.21 -19.23 18.25
N THR A 3 -9.94 -18.12 18.19
CA THR A 3 -9.72 -17.06 17.20
C THR A 3 -9.05 -15.86 17.87
N GLY A 4 -7.97 -15.38 17.25
CA GLY A 4 -7.28 -14.16 17.64
C GLY A 4 -7.72 -13.01 16.75
N VAL A 5 -7.60 -11.78 17.26
CA VAL A 5 -7.86 -10.57 16.48
C VAL A 5 -6.64 -9.67 16.55
N LEU A 6 -6.17 -9.22 15.38
CA LEU A 6 -5.16 -8.19 15.23
C LEU A 6 -5.82 -6.98 14.56
N MET A 7 -6.11 -5.94 15.34
CA MET A 7 -6.65 -4.69 14.81
C MET A 7 -5.52 -3.78 14.34
N VAL A 8 -5.57 -3.39 13.07
CA VAL A 8 -4.59 -2.51 12.42
C VAL A 8 -5.32 -1.24 11.99
N GLY A 9 -5.46 -0.29 12.92
CA GLY A 9 -6.19 0.97 12.66
C GLY A 9 -5.48 1.93 11.71
N SER A 10 -4.15 1.83 11.58
CA SER A 10 -3.33 2.61 10.64
C SER A 10 -1.99 1.92 10.43
N PHE A 11 -1.37 2.15 9.27
CA PHE A 11 0.07 1.89 9.03
C PHE A 11 0.91 3.16 9.26
N GLY A 12 0.38 4.16 9.97
CA GLY A 12 1.09 5.37 10.37
C GLY A 12 1.56 5.31 11.83
N GLY A 13 1.85 6.47 12.40
CA GLY A 13 2.36 6.58 13.77
C GLY A 13 3.86 6.35 13.86
N ASP A 14 4.31 5.69 14.91
CA ASP A 14 5.74 5.42 15.13
C ASP A 14 6.18 4.18 14.34
N TYR A 15 7.14 4.39 13.43
CA TYR A 15 7.61 3.38 12.49
C TYR A 15 8.22 2.14 13.15
N VAL A 16 9.01 2.32 14.20
CA VAL A 16 9.72 1.22 14.86
C VAL A 16 8.80 0.53 15.86
N ARG A 17 7.99 1.30 16.57
CA ARG A 17 7.02 0.78 17.54
C ARG A 17 5.95 -0.06 16.86
N PHE A 18 5.45 0.33 15.68
CA PHE A 18 4.50 -0.50 14.94
C PHE A 18 5.04 -1.91 14.69
N GLN A 19 6.31 -2.01 14.29
CA GLN A 19 6.95 -3.30 14.03
C GLN A 19 7.06 -4.14 15.31
N ASN A 20 7.52 -3.54 16.40
CA ASN A 20 7.63 -4.19 17.70
C ASN A 20 6.27 -4.65 18.24
N ASP A 21 5.26 -3.79 18.20
CA ASP A 21 3.92 -4.06 18.73
C ASP A 21 3.23 -5.16 17.90
N SER A 22 3.35 -5.11 16.58
CA SER A 22 2.81 -6.14 15.68
C SER A 22 3.47 -7.50 15.90
N TYR A 23 4.80 -7.55 16.00
CA TYR A 23 5.53 -8.79 16.30
C TYR A 23 5.16 -9.35 17.69
N SER A 24 5.08 -8.48 18.71
CA SER A 24 4.68 -8.85 20.07
C SER A 24 3.26 -9.41 20.10
N ALA A 25 2.32 -8.78 19.39
CA ALA A 25 0.94 -9.24 19.28
C ALA A 25 0.86 -10.63 18.64
N LEU A 26 1.50 -10.84 17.48
CA LEU A 26 1.53 -12.14 16.81
C LEU A 26 2.19 -13.23 17.67
N SER A 27 3.25 -12.88 18.40
CA SER A 27 3.93 -13.81 19.33
C SER A 27 3.02 -14.22 20.50
N LYS A 28 2.26 -13.28 21.06
CA LYS A 28 1.27 -13.57 22.12
C LYS A 28 0.12 -14.43 21.59
N LEU A 29 -0.38 -14.17 20.38
CA LEU A 29 -1.40 -15.00 19.74
C LEU A 29 -0.89 -16.43 19.49
N LYS A 30 0.37 -16.57 19.07
CA LYS A 30 1.03 -17.87 18.94
C LYS A 30 1.13 -18.60 20.27
N ALA A 31 1.64 -17.95 21.31
CA ALA A 31 1.75 -18.54 22.65
C ALA A 31 0.39 -18.92 23.25
N ALA A 32 -0.67 -18.19 22.88
CA ALA A 32 -2.04 -18.49 23.27
C ALA A 32 -2.68 -19.65 22.48
N ASN A 33 -1.96 -20.33 21.59
CA ASN A 33 -2.45 -21.42 20.74
C ASN A 33 -3.68 -21.03 19.92
N ILE A 34 -3.67 -19.82 19.36
CA ILE A 34 -4.69 -19.37 18.41
C ILE A 34 -4.65 -20.25 17.16
N GLN A 35 -5.83 -20.58 16.62
CA GLN A 35 -5.99 -21.47 15.45
C GLN A 35 -6.48 -20.71 14.21
N GLN A 36 -7.01 -19.50 14.39
CA GLN A 36 -7.53 -18.63 13.34
C GLN A 36 -7.26 -17.16 13.70
N LEU A 37 -7.00 -16.33 12.70
CA LEU A 37 -6.71 -14.90 12.90
C LEU A 37 -7.66 -14.04 12.07
N ILE A 38 -8.28 -13.06 12.72
CA ILE A 38 -8.93 -11.93 12.08
C ILE A 38 -7.94 -10.77 12.08
N VAL A 39 -7.64 -10.22 10.91
CA VAL A 39 -6.89 -8.96 10.77
C VAL A 39 -7.91 -7.88 10.42
N ASP A 40 -8.16 -6.96 11.34
CA ASP A 40 -9.16 -5.90 11.17
C ASP A 40 -8.49 -4.60 10.69
N THR A 41 -8.82 -4.18 9.48
CA THR A 41 -8.35 -2.94 8.85
C THR A 41 -9.47 -1.90 8.70
N THR A 42 -10.58 -2.04 9.44
CA THR A 42 -11.70 -1.10 9.44
C THR A 42 -11.22 0.33 9.73
N GLY A 43 -11.52 1.26 8.82
CA GLY A 43 -11.11 2.67 8.95
C GLY A 43 -9.63 2.96 8.69
N ASN A 44 -8.83 1.98 8.27
CA ASN A 44 -7.40 2.18 8.02
C ASN A 44 -7.14 2.87 6.67
N GLY A 45 -6.72 4.13 6.70
CA GLY A 45 -6.41 4.92 5.50
C GLY A 45 -5.02 4.70 4.89
N GLY A 46 -4.18 3.85 5.49
CA GLY A 46 -2.79 3.61 5.08
C GLY A 46 -1.75 4.16 6.06
N GLY A 47 -0.60 4.59 5.53
CA GLY A 47 0.54 5.13 6.28
C GLY A 47 1.87 4.86 5.57
N PHE A 48 2.87 4.36 6.28
CA PHE A 48 4.16 4.00 5.68
C PHE A 48 4.04 2.69 4.90
N VAL A 49 4.28 2.72 3.58
CA VAL A 49 4.27 1.54 2.69
C VAL A 49 5.06 0.37 3.29
N CYS A 50 6.23 0.65 3.87
CA CYS A 50 7.08 -0.38 4.45
C CYS A 50 6.51 -1.08 5.69
N LEU A 51 5.57 -0.48 6.41
CA LEU A 51 4.85 -1.16 7.49
C LEU A 51 3.80 -2.13 6.97
N GLY A 52 3.25 -1.88 5.77
CA GLY A 52 2.44 -2.84 5.04
C GLY A 52 3.27 -4.06 4.60
N HIS A 53 4.45 -3.82 4.02
CA HIS A 53 5.41 -4.87 3.67
C HIS A 53 5.82 -5.71 4.89
N PHE A 54 6.12 -5.02 6.00
CA PHE A 54 6.46 -5.65 7.27
C PHE A 54 5.36 -6.59 7.72
N LEU A 55 4.11 -6.13 7.75
CA LEU A 55 3.00 -6.95 8.23
C LEU A 55 2.72 -8.15 7.32
N ILE A 56 2.85 -8.00 5.99
CA ILE A 56 2.78 -9.14 5.06
C ILE A 56 3.85 -10.19 5.43
N ASN A 57 5.12 -9.78 5.58
CA ASN A 57 6.19 -10.70 5.94
C ASN A 57 6.04 -11.27 7.36
N ALA A 58 5.42 -10.53 8.29
CA ALA A 58 5.15 -11.04 9.63
C ALA A 58 4.06 -12.12 9.63
N LEU A 59 3.07 -12.02 8.73
CA LEU A 59 2.01 -13.02 8.56
C LEU A 59 2.44 -14.20 7.68
N ALA A 60 3.24 -13.96 6.65
CA ALA A 60 3.62 -14.95 5.64
C ALA A 60 5.00 -15.60 5.86
N GLY A 61 5.82 -15.05 6.77
CA GLY A 61 7.22 -15.42 6.95
C GLY A 61 8.15 -14.75 5.94
N THR A 62 9.42 -14.57 6.29
CA THR A 62 10.39 -13.85 5.43
C THR A 62 10.73 -14.59 4.13
N LYS A 63 10.46 -15.90 4.03
CA LYS A 63 10.59 -16.66 2.78
C LYS A 63 9.57 -16.27 1.71
N PHE A 64 8.54 -15.49 2.05
CA PHE A 64 7.59 -14.95 1.09
C PHE A 64 8.24 -14.06 0.02
N GLY A 65 9.39 -13.44 0.35
CA GLY A 65 10.13 -12.57 -0.54
C GLY A 65 9.53 -11.17 -0.62
N TYR A 66 9.43 -10.62 -1.84
CA TYR A 66 8.96 -9.26 -2.04
C TYR A 66 7.46 -9.10 -1.67
N ALA A 67 7.22 -8.20 -0.72
CA ALA A 67 5.95 -8.02 -0.01
C ALA A 67 5.07 -6.88 -0.55
N GLY A 68 5.45 -6.28 -1.67
CA GLY A 68 4.71 -5.21 -2.33
C GLY A 68 4.27 -5.56 -3.74
N PHE A 69 3.80 -4.55 -4.45
CA PHE A 69 3.48 -4.64 -5.88
C PHE A 69 4.66 -4.15 -6.73
N GLU A 70 4.75 -4.67 -7.97
CA GLU A 70 5.43 -3.93 -9.02
C GLU A 70 4.73 -2.57 -9.17
N SER A 71 5.51 -1.49 -9.23
CA SER A 71 4.93 -0.15 -9.37
C SER A 71 5.58 0.65 -10.49
N ALA A 72 4.87 1.65 -10.98
CA ALA A 72 5.41 2.63 -11.92
C ALA A 72 4.81 4.01 -11.63
N VAL A 73 5.65 5.03 -11.71
CA VAL A 73 5.22 6.43 -11.54
C VAL A 73 4.71 6.93 -12.89
N ARG A 74 3.70 7.81 -12.90
CA ARG A 74 3.27 8.46 -14.15
C ARG A 74 4.40 9.36 -14.67
N ALA A 75 4.92 9.08 -15.85
CA ALA A 75 6.07 9.76 -16.45
C ALA A 75 5.62 10.99 -17.27
N GLN A 76 4.82 11.84 -16.62
CA GLN A 76 4.40 13.12 -17.20
C GLN A 76 5.59 14.10 -17.25
N PRO A 77 5.59 15.10 -18.15
CA PRO A 77 6.76 15.94 -18.39
C PRO A 77 7.33 16.61 -17.11
N LEU A 78 6.47 17.11 -16.22
CA LEU A 78 6.94 17.70 -14.95
C LEU A 78 7.62 16.67 -14.04
N ALA A 79 7.01 15.48 -13.87
CA ALA A 79 7.58 14.41 -13.05
C ALA A 79 8.97 13.97 -13.57
N ARG A 80 9.12 13.88 -14.89
CA ARG A 80 10.41 13.57 -15.54
C ARG A 80 11.46 14.66 -15.29
N ARG A 81 11.06 15.94 -15.35
CA ARG A 81 11.92 17.08 -15.01
C ARG A 81 12.33 17.07 -13.53
N ILE A 82 11.42 16.71 -12.61
CA ILE A 82 11.74 16.56 -11.18
C ILE A 82 12.87 15.54 -11.01
N VAL A 83 12.72 14.32 -11.54
CA VAL A 83 13.77 13.27 -11.42
C VAL A 83 15.09 13.73 -12.04
N ALA A 84 15.06 14.30 -13.25
CA ALA A 84 16.27 14.80 -13.91
C ALA A 84 16.96 15.92 -13.09
N SER A 85 16.18 16.80 -12.47
CA SER A 85 16.70 17.90 -11.65
C SER A 85 17.31 17.39 -10.35
N LEU A 86 16.63 16.48 -9.65
CA LEU A 86 17.16 15.85 -8.43
C LEU A 86 18.48 15.13 -8.69
N ILE A 87 18.58 14.38 -9.79
CA ILE A 87 19.83 13.73 -10.23
C ILE A 87 20.93 14.76 -10.48
N THR A 88 20.62 15.82 -11.25
CA THR A 88 21.61 16.86 -11.62
C THR A 88 22.13 17.61 -10.39
N GLN A 89 21.27 17.83 -9.41
CA GLN A 89 21.59 18.53 -8.17
C GLN A 89 22.13 17.59 -7.07
N GLU A 90 22.25 16.28 -7.35
CA GLU A 90 22.66 15.26 -6.36
C GLU A 90 21.78 15.25 -5.10
N ILE A 91 20.48 15.56 -5.26
CA ILE A 91 19.50 15.57 -4.17
C ILE A 91 18.86 14.18 -4.02
N ASN A 92 19.10 13.61 -2.85
CA ASN A 92 18.60 12.30 -2.46
C ASN A 92 17.51 12.41 -1.39
N GLY A 93 16.83 11.29 -1.11
CA GLY A 93 15.86 11.22 -0.02
C GLY A 93 14.49 11.84 -0.32
N MET A 94 14.24 12.32 -1.53
CA MET A 94 12.91 12.73 -1.98
C MET A 94 12.11 11.52 -2.49
N PHE A 95 10.79 11.60 -2.65
CA PHE A 95 10.00 10.51 -3.22
C PHE A 95 10.39 10.24 -4.68
N TYR A 96 10.72 11.28 -5.46
CA TYR A 96 11.20 11.10 -6.83
C TYR A 96 12.69 10.72 -6.92
N SER A 97 13.45 10.65 -5.81
CA SER A 97 14.85 10.24 -5.85
C SER A 97 15.01 8.76 -6.26
N PRO A 98 15.90 8.42 -7.21
CA PRO A 98 16.08 7.04 -7.68
C PRO A 98 16.41 6.04 -6.56
N SER A 99 17.25 6.41 -5.59
CA SER A 99 17.67 5.54 -4.48
C SER A 99 16.56 5.11 -3.53
N ARG A 100 15.35 5.69 -3.63
CA ARG A 100 14.17 5.16 -2.92
C ARG A 100 13.71 3.81 -3.46
N TRP A 101 14.10 3.48 -4.69
CA TRP A 101 13.54 2.39 -5.46
C TRP A 101 14.57 1.31 -5.75
N SER A 102 14.08 0.13 -6.11
CA SER A 102 14.87 -0.98 -6.61
C SER A 102 14.36 -1.45 -7.97
N SER A 103 15.22 -2.06 -8.78
CA SER A 103 14.78 -2.86 -9.93
C SER A 103 14.05 -4.13 -9.46
N LEU A 104 13.37 -4.81 -10.39
CA LEU A 104 12.53 -5.98 -10.09
C LEU A 104 13.29 -7.23 -9.58
N ASN A 105 14.62 -7.17 -9.54
CA ASN A 105 15.49 -8.18 -8.93
C ASN A 105 15.96 -7.77 -7.51
N ASN A 106 15.34 -6.76 -6.90
CA ASN A 106 15.70 -6.19 -5.58
C ASN A 106 17.09 -5.54 -5.52
N THR A 107 17.61 -5.04 -6.64
CA THR A 107 18.83 -4.23 -6.65
C THR A 107 18.46 -2.76 -6.51
N PRO A 108 18.96 -2.02 -5.49
CA PRO A 108 18.71 -0.59 -5.37
C PRO A 108 19.16 0.16 -6.61
N LEU A 109 18.33 1.11 -7.06
CA LEU A 109 18.71 1.99 -8.16
C LEU A 109 19.79 2.97 -7.70
N GLN A 110 20.73 3.27 -8.60
CA GLN A 110 21.78 4.25 -8.34
C GLN A 110 21.21 5.66 -8.33
N ASP A 111 21.79 6.58 -7.56
CA ASP A 111 21.31 7.96 -7.45
C ASP A 111 21.25 8.68 -8.80
N ASN A 112 22.13 8.34 -9.74
CA ASN A 112 22.17 8.93 -11.09
C ASN A 112 21.29 8.20 -12.13
N TYR A 113 20.53 7.19 -11.72
CA TYR A 113 19.71 6.40 -12.62
C TYR A 113 18.32 7.03 -12.83
N ASN A 114 18.09 7.61 -14.00
CA ASN A 114 16.78 8.16 -14.34
C ASN A 114 15.79 7.06 -14.76
N TYR A 115 15.08 6.50 -13.78
CA TYR A 115 14.09 5.43 -13.97
C TYR A 115 12.84 5.87 -14.77
N MET A 116 12.70 7.15 -15.11
CA MET A 116 11.63 7.64 -15.99
C MET A 116 12.04 7.70 -17.47
N GLU A 117 13.30 7.39 -17.81
CA GLU A 117 13.81 7.46 -19.18
C GLU A 117 14.34 6.09 -19.68
N PRO A 118 13.99 5.67 -20.92
CA PRO A 118 12.86 6.18 -21.70
C PRO A 118 11.53 5.85 -20.99
N PRO A 119 10.49 6.68 -21.13
CA PRO A 119 9.19 6.37 -20.57
C PRO A 119 8.56 5.18 -21.30
N THR A 120 7.75 4.41 -20.58
CA THR A 120 6.97 3.30 -21.13
C THR A 120 5.59 3.80 -21.53
N ASN A 121 5.19 3.57 -22.78
CA ASN A 121 3.85 3.93 -23.25
C ASN A 121 2.79 3.14 -22.50
N PHE A 122 1.71 3.81 -22.15
CA PHE A 122 0.57 3.24 -21.43
C PHE A 122 -0.72 3.83 -22.02
N THR A 123 -1.82 3.08 -22.01
CA THR A 123 -3.11 3.58 -22.52
C THR A 123 -4.18 3.40 -21.45
N ILE A 124 -4.93 4.46 -21.18
CA ILE A 124 -6.06 4.47 -20.24
C ILE A 124 -7.31 4.87 -21.02
N ASN A 125 -8.27 3.95 -21.19
CA ASN A 125 -9.52 4.21 -21.92
C ASN A 125 -9.28 5.00 -23.23
N ASP A 126 -8.45 4.44 -24.10
CA ASP A 126 -8.03 5.01 -25.40
C ASP A 126 -7.21 6.32 -25.35
N THR A 127 -6.87 6.79 -24.14
CA THR A 127 -5.98 7.95 -23.96
C THR A 127 -4.55 7.49 -23.75
N ASN A 128 -3.62 8.00 -24.57
CA ASN A 128 -2.20 7.76 -24.39
C ASN A 128 -1.68 8.45 -23.11
N ASP A 129 -0.99 7.68 -22.29
CA ASP A 129 -0.26 8.10 -21.09
C ASP A 129 1.15 7.46 -21.16
N ALA A 130 1.99 7.75 -20.19
CA ALA A 130 3.30 7.14 -20.06
C ALA A 130 3.64 6.91 -18.59
N THR A 131 4.37 5.84 -18.32
CA THR A 131 4.87 5.52 -16.99
C THR A 131 6.40 5.43 -16.98
N SER A 132 6.97 5.49 -15.79
CA SER A 132 8.37 5.13 -15.57
C SER A 132 8.59 3.65 -15.90
N GLN A 133 9.86 3.24 -15.89
CA GLN A 133 10.18 1.83 -15.75
C GLN A 133 9.60 1.27 -14.46
N ARG A 134 9.46 -0.06 -14.44
CA ARG A 134 8.87 -0.82 -13.34
C ARG A 134 9.83 -0.89 -12.15
N ILE A 135 9.36 -0.56 -10.96
CA ILE A 135 10.17 -0.43 -9.74
C ILE A 135 9.55 -1.16 -8.56
N TYR A 136 10.42 -1.56 -7.64
CA TYR A 136 10.10 -2.09 -6.31
C TYR A 136 10.40 -1.09 -5.21
N ASP A 137 9.67 -1.27 -4.10
CA ASP A 137 9.94 -0.65 -2.81
C ASP A 137 11.16 -1.28 -2.13
N THR A 138 11.95 -0.46 -1.44
CA THR A 138 13.06 -0.93 -0.59
C THR A 138 12.69 -0.74 0.87
N CYS A 139 12.21 -1.81 1.52
CA CYS A 139 11.67 -1.76 2.89
C CYS A 139 12.44 -2.56 3.94
N THR A 140 13.46 -3.32 3.51
CA THR A 140 14.30 -4.15 4.38
C THR A 140 15.71 -3.56 4.50
N PRO A 141 16.43 -3.80 5.61
CA PRO A 141 16.03 -4.60 6.76
C PRO A 141 14.96 -3.94 7.63
N TYR A 142 14.18 -4.76 8.35
CA TYR A 142 13.24 -4.30 9.37
C TYR A 142 13.96 -4.07 10.70
N ASN A 143 13.32 -3.35 11.62
CA ASN A 143 13.83 -3.13 12.98
C ASN A 143 13.56 -4.29 13.93
N VAL A 144 12.88 -5.34 13.45
CA VAL A 144 12.53 -6.55 14.20
C VAL A 144 12.79 -7.78 13.33
N ASP A 145 13.41 -8.80 13.91
CA ASP A 145 13.65 -10.07 13.24
C ASP A 145 12.36 -10.88 13.14
N LEU A 146 11.91 -11.09 11.91
CA LEU A 146 10.73 -11.88 11.60
C LEU A 146 11.08 -13.36 11.36
N PRO A 147 10.22 -14.31 11.74
CA PRO A 147 10.45 -15.73 11.47
C PRO A 147 10.43 -16.02 9.97
N ALA A 148 11.19 -17.03 9.56
CA ALA A 148 11.24 -17.48 8.16
C ALA A 148 9.92 -18.08 7.68
N GLU A 149 9.22 -18.78 8.58
CA GLU A 149 7.94 -19.45 8.33
C GLU A 149 6.81 -18.73 9.04
N PRO A 150 5.60 -18.73 8.47
CA PRO A 150 4.43 -18.10 9.09
C PRO A 150 3.98 -18.86 10.34
N PHE A 151 3.38 -18.14 11.30
CA PHE A 151 2.75 -18.77 12.47
C PHE A 151 1.48 -19.55 12.09
N LEU A 152 0.65 -18.99 11.20
CA LEU A 152 -0.56 -19.62 10.69
C LEU A 152 -0.50 -19.68 9.17
N PRO A 153 -1.00 -20.76 8.53
CA PRO A 153 -1.14 -20.75 7.08
C PRO A 153 -2.17 -19.69 6.66
N PRO A 154 -2.02 -19.04 5.49
CA PRO A 154 -2.94 -18.00 5.01
C PRO A 154 -4.43 -18.39 5.02
N SER A 155 -4.74 -19.68 4.81
CA SER A 155 -6.10 -20.23 4.86
C SER A 155 -6.77 -20.19 6.25
N LYS A 156 -6.03 -19.83 7.30
CA LYS A 156 -6.53 -19.60 8.66
C LYS A 156 -6.62 -18.13 9.04
N ILE A 157 -6.37 -17.23 8.08
CA ILE A 157 -6.44 -15.79 8.25
C ILE A 157 -7.61 -15.26 7.42
N ILE A 158 -8.37 -14.34 7.98
CA ILE A 158 -9.32 -13.51 7.26
C ILE A 158 -9.02 -12.04 7.54
N ILE A 159 -9.08 -11.21 6.50
CA ILE A 159 -9.04 -9.75 6.67
C ILE A 159 -10.46 -9.23 6.69
N VAL A 160 -10.75 -8.31 7.60
CA VAL A 160 -12.03 -7.61 7.65
C VAL A 160 -11.81 -6.10 7.56
N GLY A 161 -12.74 -5.39 6.94
CA GLY A 161 -12.68 -3.93 6.83
C GLY A 161 -14.02 -3.35 6.39
N ASN A 162 -14.06 -2.05 6.13
CA ASN A 162 -15.27 -1.33 5.68
C ASN A 162 -15.08 -0.67 4.30
N GLY A 163 -14.14 -1.18 3.50
CA GLY A 163 -13.82 -0.63 2.17
C GLY A 163 -13.14 0.74 2.21
N TYR A 164 -12.78 1.27 3.37
CA TYR A 164 -12.06 2.56 3.46
C TYR A 164 -10.60 2.48 3.03
N CYS A 165 -10.02 1.27 2.96
CA CYS A 165 -8.60 1.09 2.76
C CYS A 165 -8.05 1.81 1.53
N ALA A 166 -7.01 2.60 1.75
CA ALA A 166 -6.28 3.36 0.76
C ALA A 166 -4.77 3.28 1.07
N SER A 167 -3.95 3.74 0.13
CA SER A 167 -2.48 3.74 0.24
C SER A 167 -1.95 2.39 0.74
N THR A 168 -1.15 2.37 1.81
CA THR A 168 -0.56 1.15 2.38
C THR A 168 -1.61 0.10 2.75
N CYS A 169 -2.81 0.49 3.21
CA CYS A 169 -3.83 -0.51 3.52
C CYS A 169 -4.34 -1.21 2.26
N ALA A 170 -4.56 -0.47 1.18
CA ALA A 170 -4.93 -1.06 -0.10
C ALA A 170 -3.81 -1.98 -0.62
N MET A 171 -2.55 -1.58 -0.48
CA MET A 171 -1.41 -2.42 -0.82
C MET A 171 -1.40 -3.72 0.00
N PHE A 172 -1.52 -3.62 1.33
CA PHE A 172 -1.50 -4.76 2.24
C PHE A 172 -2.65 -5.74 1.92
N THR A 173 -3.88 -5.22 1.81
CA THR A 173 -5.06 -6.04 1.53
C THR A 173 -5.01 -6.67 0.14
N GLY A 174 -4.53 -5.93 -0.88
CA GLY A 174 -4.33 -6.45 -2.22
C GLY A 174 -3.26 -7.55 -2.27
N ILE A 175 -2.11 -7.40 -1.63
CA ILE A 175 -1.07 -8.45 -1.59
C ILE A 175 -1.56 -9.69 -0.84
N ALA A 176 -2.24 -9.49 0.29
CA ALA A 176 -2.83 -10.59 1.05
C ALA A 176 -3.87 -11.35 0.21
N TYR A 177 -4.68 -10.64 -0.56
CA TYR A 177 -5.64 -11.22 -1.49
C TYR A 177 -4.95 -11.96 -2.65
N GLU A 178 -4.12 -11.28 -3.44
CA GLU A 178 -3.62 -11.80 -4.71
C GLU A 178 -2.51 -12.84 -4.56
N LYS A 179 -1.60 -12.66 -3.59
CA LYS A 179 -0.42 -13.52 -3.42
C LYS A 179 -0.56 -14.56 -2.31
N LEU A 180 -1.28 -14.23 -1.23
CA LEU A 180 -1.47 -15.16 -0.11
C LEU A 180 -2.80 -15.91 -0.18
N GLY A 181 -3.74 -15.47 -1.03
CA GLY A 181 -5.08 -16.07 -1.12
C GLY A 181 -5.91 -15.88 0.16
N ILE A 182 -5.57 -14.87 0.97
CA ILE A 182 -6.31 -14.54 2.18
C ILE A 182 -7.69 -14.02 1.79
N LYS A 183 -8.72 -14.59 2.40
CA LYS A 183 -10.09 -14.13 2.19
C LYS A 183 -10.33 -12.80 2.87
N ILE A 184 -11.21 -12.00 2.28
CA ILE A 184 -11.52 -10.66 2.77
C ILE A 184 -13.03 -10.51 2.90
N ALA A 185 -13.48 -10.02 4.06
CA ALA A 185 -14.86 -9.62 4.30
C ALA A 185 -14.95 -8.09 4.47
N THR A 186 -16.06 -7.52 4.01
CA THR A 186 -16.37 -6.10 4.19
C THR A 186 -17.63 -5.92 5.03
N PHE A 187 -17.63 -4.92 5.89
CA PHE A 187 -18.77 -4.48 6.69
C PHE A 187 -19.42 -3.26 6.05
N GLY A 188 -20.75 -3.19 6.09
CA GLY A 188 -21.50 -2.08 5.50
C GLY A 188 -21.65 -2.18 3.98
N GLY A 189 -21.81 -1.05 3.29
CA GLY A 189 -22.09 -0.99 1.85
C GLY A 189 -23.57 -1.12 1.48
N ASN A 190 -23.86 -0.98 0.18
CA ASN A 190 -25.24 -1.05 -0.35
C ASN A 190 -25.82 -2.46 -0.22
N PRO A 191 -27.01 -2.64 0.39
CA PRO A 191 -27.76 -3.91 0.42
C PRO A 191 -27.68 -4.66 -0.92
N ASP A 192 -27.40 -5.96 -0.85
CA ASP A 192 -27.33 -6.89 -1.99
C ASP A 192 -26.33 -6.54 -3.11
N ALA A 193 -25.45 -5.56 -2.89
CA ALA A 193 -24.36 -5.22 -3.79
C ALA A 193 -23.02 -5.77 -3.30
N ALA A 194 -22.20 -6.25 -4.24
CA ALA A 194 -20.81 -6.54 -3.97
C ALA A 194 -20.04 -5.24 -3.63
N MET A 195 -19.07 -5.35 -2.74
CA MET A 195 -18.30 -4.22 -2.25
C MET A 195 -16.81 -4.50 -2.43
N ASN A 196 -16.05 -3.50 -2.88
CA ASN A 196 -14.60 -3.58 -2.90
C ASN A 196 -14.05 -3.52 -1.47
N PHE A 197 -12.98 -4.26 -1.20
CA PHE A 197 -12.35 -4.21 0.12
C PHE A 197 -11.42 -3.01 0.30
N ASN A 198 -11.14 -2.26 -0.76
CA ASN A 198 -10.41 -1.01 -0.75
C ASN A 198 -11.23 0.11 -1.42
N GLY A 199 -11.02 1.34 -0.96
CA GLY A 199 -11.65 2.54 -1.51
C GLY A 199 -10.79 3.19 -2.59
N LEU A 200 -9.48 2.94 -2.53
CA LEU A 200 -8.53 3.31 -3.57
C LEU A 200 -7.52 2.17 -3.75
N ALA A 201 -7.67 1.41 -4.83
CA ALA A 201 -6.69 0.41 -5.22
C ALA A 201 -5.34 1.07 -5.52
N GLY A 202 -4.25 0.53 -4.98
CA GLY A 202 -2.93 1.10 -5.21
C GLY A 202 -1.93 0.84 -4.11
N ASN A 203 -0.85 1.61 -4.14
CA ASN A 203 0.29 1.45 -3.25
C ASN A 203 0.48 2.70 -2.37
N GLN A 204 0.76 3.84 -3.00
CA GLN A 204 1.17 5.05 -2.28
C GLN A 204 0.35 6.26 -2.71
N VAL A 205 -0.14 6.96 -1.70
CA VAL A 205 -0.74 8.27 -1.85
C VAL A 205 0.30 9.33 -1.51
N MET A 206 0.32 10.42 -2.28
CA MET A 206 1.00 11.65 -1.90
C MET A 206 -0.01 12.76 -1.68
N GLU A 207 0.27 13.60 -0.70
CA GLU A 207 -0.52 14.80 -0.41
C GLU A 207 0.00 16.00 -1.20
N TRP A 208 -0.77 17.08 -1.22
CA TRP A 208 -0.35 18.32 -1.87
C TRP A 208 1.01 18.82 -1.38
N ALA A 209 1.21 18.83 -0.06
CA ALA A 209 2.45 19.31 0.54
C ALA A 209 3.67 18.48 0.12
N ASP A 210 3.50 17.15 -0.04
CA ASP A 210 4.56 16.28 -0.55
C ASP A 210 4.90 16.68 -1.99
N LEU A 211 3.89 16.76 -2.87
CA LEU A 211 4.06 17.15 -4.28
C LEU A 211 4.73 18.52 -4.44
N ASP A 212 4.29 19.51 -3.67
CA ASP A 212 4.85 20.86 -3.70
C ASP A 212 6.29 20.89 -3.19
N THR A 213 6.63 20.08 -2.18
CA THR A 213 8.01 19.90 -1.70
C THR A 213 8.88 19.29 -2.79
N GLU A 214 8.42 18.24 -3.50
CA GLU A 214 9.18 17.65 -4.62
C GLU A 214 9.52 18.70 -5.69
N ILE A 215 8.54 19.54 -6.05
CA ILE A 215 8.69 20.58 -7.08
C ILE A 215 9.64 21.69 -6.62
N LYS A 216 9.48 22.18 -5.38
CA LYS A 216 10.32 23.23 -4.80
C LYS A 216 11.76 22.77 -4.63
N THR A 217 11.97 21.56 -4.10
CA THR A 217 13.29 20.96 -3.94
C THR A 217 13.97 20.75 -5.29
N ALA A 218 13.22 20.39 -6.33
CA ALA A 218 13.75 20.29 -7.69
C ALA A 218 14.00 21.66 -8.36
N GLY A 219 13.68 22.79 -7.72
CA GLY A 219 13.84 24.12 -8.30
C GLY A 219 12.89 24.42 -9.46
N LEU A 220 11.73 23.76 -9.51
CA LEU A 220 10.80 23.80 -10.66
C LEU A 220 9.51 24.58 -10.37
N LYS A 221 9.49 25.46 -9.35
CA LYS A 221 8.26 26.19 -8.99
C LYS A 221 7.80 27.17 -10.08
N ASP A 222 8.75 27.69 -10.87
CA ASP A 222 8.48 28.57 -12.02
C ASP A 222 8.27 27.80 -13.33
N ASP A 223 8.28 26.46 -13.31
CA ASP A 223 7.96 25.63 -14.49
C ASP A 223 6.48 25.85 -14.87
N PRO A 224 6.14 26.06 -16.15
CA PRO A 224 4.76 26.30 -16.57
C PRO A 224 3.80 25.13 -16.29
N LEU A 225 4.31 23.93 -16.02
CA LEU A 225 3.52 22.77 -15.61
C LEU A 225 3.37 22.64 -14.09
N ALA A 226 4.14 23.39 -13.30
CA ALA A 226 4.04 23.38 -11.86
C ALA A 226 2.71 24.01 -11.41
N PRO A 227 1.98 23.37 -10.49
CA PRO A 227 0.74 23.92 -9.97
C PRO A 227 1.03 25.13 -9.06
N PRO A 228 0.16 26.16 -9.10
CA PRO A 228 0.27 27.31 -8.21
C PRO A 228 0.05 26.89 -6.75
N ASP A 229 0.49 27.72 -5.81
CA ASP A 229 0.16 27.51 -4.40
C ASP A 229 -1.36 27.54 -4.16
N LEU A 230 -1.83 26.70 -3.24
CA LEU A 230 -3.24 26.70 -2.86
C LEU A 230 -3.60 28.03 -2.17
N LEU A 231 -4.66 28.68 -2.65
CA LEU A 231 -5.15 29.95 -2.11
C LEU A 231 -5.80 29.82 -0.73
N VAL A 232 -6.04 28.59 -0.28
CA VAL A 232 -6.70 28.25 0.98
C VAL A 232 -5.94 27.13 1.68
N ASN A 233 -6.17 26.99 2.98
CA ASN A 233 -5.71 25.81 3.72
C ASN A 233 -6.54 24.60 3.28
N ALA A 234 -6.06 23.91 2.26
CA ALA A 234 -6.67 22.72 1.70
C ALA A 234 -5.60 21.64 1.48
N ASN A 235 -6.07 20.41 1.35
CA ASN A 235 -5.25 19.28 0.97
C ASN A 235 -5.97 18.49 -0.12
N TYR A 236 -5.20 17.95 -1.04
CA TYR A 236 -5.67 16.92 -1.95
C TYR A 236 -4.65 15.80 -1.99
N ARG A 237 -5.14 14.61 -2.32
CA ARG A 237 -4.37 13.38 -2.32
C ARG A 237 -4.46 12.75 -3.68
N VAL A 238 -3.33 12.29 -4.20
CA VAL A 238 -3.27 11.55 -5.47
C VAL A 238 -2.72 10.17 -5.23
N ASN A 239 -3.26 9.19 -5.96
CA ASN A 239 -2.58 7.91 -6.14
C ASN A 239 -1.34 8.16 -6.99
N TRP A 240 -0.18 8.23 -6.35
CA TRP A 240 1.02 8.79 -6.95
C TRP A 240 1.67 7.83 -7.97
N ARG A 241 1.64 6.54 -7.68
CA ARG A 241 2.20 5.49 -8.53
C ARG A 241 1.22 4.35 -8.71
N TYR A 242 1.16 3.84 -9.92
CA TYR A 242 0.39 2.65 -10.23
C TYR A 242 1.03 1.43 -9.58
N ALA A 243 0.20 0.61 -8.96
CA ALA A 243 0.54 -0.75 -8.55
C ALA A 243 0.00 -1.72 -9.60
N TYR A 244 0.76 -2.76 -9.94
CA TYR A 244 0.37 -3.74 -10.94
C TYR A 244 0.01 -5.07 -10.30
N SER A 245 -1.12 -5.63 -10.73
CA SER A 245 -1.67 -6.86 -10.19
C SER A 245 -0.69 -8.02 -10.39
N TRP A 246 -0.53 -8.84 -9.36
CA TRP A 246 0.17 -10.13 -9.46
C TRP A 246 -0.63 -11.15 -10.26
N GLN A 247 -1.95 -10.98 -10.37
CA GLN A 247 -2.82 -11.82 -11.20
C GLN A 247 -2.80 -11.39 -12.68
N ASN A 248 -2.49 -10.11 -12.97
CA ASN A 248 -2.25 -9.61 -14.32
C ASN A 248 -1.28 -8.43 -14.32
N LYS A 249 -0.02 -8.70 -14.64
CA LYS A 249 1.06 -7.70 -14.60
C LYS A 249 0.96 -6.60 -15.67
N SER A 250 0.08 -6.77 -16.65
CA SER A 250 -0.11 -5.80 -17.74
C SER A 250 -1.07 -4.67 -17.35
N GLU A 251 -1.83 -4.81 -16.26
CA GLU A 251 -2.89 -3.87 -15.89
C GLU A 251 -2.66 -3.29 -14.47
N PRO A 252 -2.71 -1.95 -14.31
CA PRO A 252 -2.72 -1.35 -12.98
C PRO A 252 -3.95 -1.74 -12.16
N LEU A 253 -3.75 -1.93 -10.85
CA LEU A 253 -4.83 -2.15 -9.89
C LEU A 253 -5.83 -1.00 -9.83
N ALA A 254 -5.44 0.22 -10.18
CA ALA A 254 -6.33 1.37 -10.24
C ALA A 254 -7.52 1.19 -11.19
N PHE A 255 -7.45 0.23 -12.12
CA PHE A 255 -8.52 -0.09 -13.07
C PHE A 255 -9.22 -1.43 -12.77
N ARG A 256 -8.90 -2.06 -11.63
CA ARG A 256 -9.44 -3.37 -11.24
C ARG A 256 -10.48 -3.24 -10.14
N VAL A 257 -11.48 -4.12 -10.22
CA VAL A 257 -12.50 -4.26 -9.19
C VAL A 257 -12.07 -5.36 -8.21
N GLU A 258 -11.60 -4.96 -7.04
CA GLU A 258 -11.13 -5.86 -5.99
C GLU A 258 -12.25 -6.18 -4.98
N ARG A 259 -13.17 -7.06 -5.38
CA ARG A 259 -14.35 -7.42 -4.58
C ARG A 259 -13.97 -8.25 -3.34
N ALA A 260 -14.56 -7.90 -2.20
CA ALA A 260 -14.54 -8.75 -1.03
C ALA A 260 -15.25 -10.07 -1.31
N HIS A 261 -14.78 -11.14 -0.66
CA HIS A 261 -15.42 -12.46 -0.75
C HIS A 261 -16.76 -12.48 -0.03
N TYR A 262 -16.85 -11.71 1.05
CA TYR A 262 -18.03 -11.60 1.88
C TYR A 262 -18.37 -10.12 2.09
N ARG A 263 -19.65 -9.80 1.99
CA ARG A 263 -20.18 -8.50 2.38
C ARG A 263 -21.20 -8.73 3.50
N ILE A 264 -20.96 -8.12 4.64
CA ILE A 264 -21.72 -8.29 5.88
C ILE A 264 -22.40 -6.96 6.19
N PRO A 265 -23.73 -6.90 6.25
CA PRO A 265 -24.43 -5.66 6.57
C PRO A 265 -24.23 -5.27 8.04
N TYR A 266 -24.27 -3.97 8.32
CA TYR A 266 -24.42 -3.51 9.69
C TYR A 266 -25.83 -3.81 10.19
N THR A 267 -25.92 -4.19 11.46
CA THR A 267 -27.15 -4.33 12.23
C THR A 267 -27.12 -3.33 13.39
N ALA A 268 -28.25 -3.18 14.08
CA ALA A 268 -28.33 -2.35 15.28
C ALA A 268 -27.32 -2.77 16.38
N ASP A 269 -26.93 -4.05 16.40
CA ASP A 269 -25.98 -4.57 17.39
C ASP A 269 -24.52 -4.48 16.93
N THR A 270 -24.27 -4.33 15.63
CA THR A 270 -22.91 -4.37 15.07
C THR A 270 -22.37 -3.02 14.61
N TYR A 271 -23.21 -2.01 14.37
CA TYR A 271 -22.78 -0.73 13.77
C TYR A 271 -21.74 0.05 14.59
N MET A 272 -21.69 -0.15 15.92
CA MET A 272 -20.72 0.49 16.84
C MET A 272 -19.94 -0.53 17.69
N SER A 273 -19.93 -1.81 17.30
CA SER A 273 -19.26 -2.87 18.06
C SER A 273 -18.40 -3.73 17.14
N PRO A 274 -17.09 -3.42 17.00
CA PRO A 274 -16.15 -4.27 16.27
C PRO A 274 -16.15 -5.71 16.78
N GLN A 275 -16.28 -5.91 18.10
CA GLN A 275 -16.32 -7.24 18.70
C GLN A 275 -17.52 -8.05 18.22
N ASN A 276 -18.69 -7.43 18.10
CA ASN A 276 -19.87 -8.10 17.54
C ASN A 276 -19.72 -8.36 16.04
N LEU A 277 -19.01 -7.51 15.29
CA LEU A 277 -18.70 -7.79 13.88
C LEU A 277 -17.80 -9.01 13.72
N TRP A 278 -16.80 -9.16 14.58
CA TRP A 278 -15.85 -10.28 14.52
C TRP A 278 -16.51 -11.65 14.75
N THR A 279 -17.70 -11.72 15.36
CA THR A 279 -18.40 -13.00 15.54
C THR A 279 -19.03 -13.56 14.26
N TYR A 280 -19.11 -12.76 13.19
CA TYR A 280 -19.69 -13.16 11.89
C TYR A 280 -18.67 -13.83 10.94
N VAL A 281 -17.38 -13.84 11.30
CA VAL A 281 -16.27 -14.24 10.42
C VAL A 281 -15.45 -15.41 10.94
#